data_AF-A0A443II38-F1
#
_entry.id   AF-A0A443II38-F1
#
_cell.length_a   1.000
_cell.length_b   1.000
_cell.length_c   1.000
_cell.angle_alpha   90.00
_cell.angle_beta   90.00
_cell.angle_gamma   90.00
#
_symmetry.space_group_name_H-M   'P 1'
#
loop_
_entity.id
_entity.type
_entity.pdbx_description
1 polymer ?
#
loop_
_entity_poly.entity_id
_entity_poly.type
_entity_poly.pdbx_seq_one_letter_code
_entity_poly.pdbx_strand_id
1 'polypeptide(L)'
;MHFREAEVPLRLIMESSSIFQLLQGVQVGLGCLITPVGHLLTEMAPELGCRRLAIAPMSRQAAVVIAEPGWATPLSQHFFDEVRRWLATMLAE
;
A
#
# COMPACT_ATOMS: atom_id res chain seq x y z
N MET A 1 13.49 -10.41 -7.74
CA MET A 1 12.62 -9.23 -8.01
C MET A 1 11.46 -9.72 -8.84
N HIS A 2 10.25 -9.69 -8.31
CA HIS A 2 9.04 -10.33 -8.89
C HIS A 2 8.80 -10.00 -10.38
N PHE A 3 9.03 -8.77 -10.83
CA PHE A 3 8.89 -8.39 -12.25
C PHE A 3 9.93 -9.07 -13.16
N ARG A 4 11.17 -9.19 -12.69
CA ARG A 4 12.25 -9.86 -13.43
C ARG A 4 12.00 -11.37 -13.52
N GLU A 5 11.48 -11.97 -12.45
CA GLU A 5 11.09 -13.39 -12.41
C GLU A 5 9.89 -13.69 -13.32
N ALA A 6 9.00 -12.71 -13.51
CA ALA A 6 7.88 -12.79 -14.45
C ALA A 6 8.24 -12.39 -15.89
N GLU A 7 9.52 -12.15 -16.19
CA GLU A 7 10.00 -11.70 -17.51
C GLU A 7 9.29 -10.42 -18.03
N VAL A 8 8.83 -9.57 -17.10
CA VAL A 8 8.17 -8.30 -17.42
C VAL A 8 9.20 -7.17 -17.38
N PRO A 9 9.61 -6.61 -18.55
CA PRO A 9 10.51 -5.46 -18.58
C PRO A 9 9.76 -4.22 -18.08
N LEU A 10 10.30 -3.56 -17.05
CA LEU A 10 9.79 -2.30 -16.53
C LEU A 10 10.53 -1.11 -17.15
N ARG A 11 9.78 -0.15 -17.67
CA ARG A 11 10.29 1.19 -18.00
C ARG A 11 9.86 2.16 -16.91
N LEU A 12 10.77 2.54 -16.04
CA LEU A 12 10.50 3.53 -14.99
C LEU A 12 10.44 4.93 -15.61
N ILE A 13 9.25 5.54 -15.61
CA ILE A 13 9.04 6.93 -16.05
C ILE A 13 9.18 7.91 -14.88
N MET A 14 8.66 7.53 -13.71
CA MET A 14 8.65 8.34 -12.51
C MET A 14 8.72 7.44 -11.28
N GLU A 15 9.46 7.88 -10.26
CA GLU A 15 9.52 7.28 -8.93
C GLU A 15 9.23 8.37 -7.91
N SER A 16 8.41 8.05 -6.90
CA SER A 16 8.13 8.94 -5.78
C SER A 16 7.72 8.11 -4.56
N SER A 17 8.04 8.61 -3.37
CA SER A 17 7.54 8.09 -2.10
C SER A 17 6.12 8.57 -1.77
N SER A 18 5.51 9.42 -2.61
CA SER A 18 4.15 9.96 -2.44
C SER A 18 3.20 9.40 -3.48
N ILE A 19 2.16 8.69 -3.01
CA ILE A 19 1.10 8.15 -3.87
C ILE A 19 0.36 9.25 -4.65
N PHE A 20 0.21 10.44 -4.07
CA PHE A 20 -0.47 11.56 -4.73
C PHE A 20 0.31 12.09 -5.93
N GLN A 21 1.64 12.21 -5.80
CA GLN A 21 2.50 12.62 -6.92
C GLN A 21 2.46 11.58 -8.04
N LEU A 22 2.51 10.29 -7.68
CA LEU A 22 2.38 9.21 -8.65
C LEU A 22 1.04 9.26 -9.39
N LEU A 23 -0.06 9.47 -8.65
CA LEU A 23 -1.40 9.55 -9.22
C LEU A 23 -1.56 10.74 -10.18
N GLN A 24 -1.06 11.91 -9.79
CA GLN A 24 -1.06 13.11 -10.66
C GLN A 24 -0.32 12.84 -11.97
N GLY A 25 0.80 12.13 -11.92
CA GLY A 25 1.53 11.74 -13.13
C GLY A 25 0.70 10.87 -14.08
N VAL A 26 -0.06 9.91 -13.55
CA VAL A 26 -0.98 9.09 -14.36
C VAL A 26 -2.10 9.95 -14.95
N GLN A 27 -2.69 10.85 -14.16
CA GLN A 27 -3.79 11.70 -14.60
C GLN A 27 -3.41 12.62 -15.77
N VAL A 28 -2.15 13.07 -15.83
CA VAL A 28 -1.63 13.87 -16.96
C VAL A 28 -1.06 13.01 -18.10
N GLY A 29 -1.20 11.69 -18.03
CA GLY A 29 -0.85 10.77 -19.12
C GLY A 29 0.61 10.30 -19.16
N LEU A 30 1.37 10.40 -18.05
CA LEU A 30 2.76 9.93 -18.03
C LEU A 30 2.91 8.40 -18.15
N GLY A 31 1.83 7.64 -17.94
CA GLY A 31 1.82 6.19 -18.10
C GLY A 31 0.88 5.48 -17.14
N CYS A 32 1.27 4.27 -16.70
CA CYS A 32 0.51 3.47 -15.74
C CYS A 32 1.15 3.50 -14.36
N LEU A 33 0.32 3.54 -13.32
CA LEU A 33 0.76 3.38 -11.94
C LEU A 33 0.61 1.94 -11.49
N ILE A 34 1.67 1.42 -10.88
CA ILE A 34 1.66 0.17 -10.12
C ILE A 34 1.53 0.54 -8.64
N THR A 35 0.45 0.09 -8.01
CA THR A 35 0.17 0.37 -6.59
C THR A 35 -0.18 -0.92 -5.85
N PRO A 36 0.16 -1.05 -4.56
CA PRO A 36 -0.37 -2.13 -3.73
C PRO A 36 -1.90 -2.13 -3.71
N VAL A 37 -2.50 -3.32 -3.64
CA VAL A 37 -3.95 -3.44 -3.44
C VAL A 37 -4.35 -2.73 -2.15
N GLY A 38 -5.38 -1.90 -2.21
CA GLY A 38 -5.90 -1.13 -1.06
C GLY A 38 -5.20 0.21 -0.80
N HIS A 39 -4.19 0.61 -1.57
CA HIS A 39 -3.56 1.95 -1.44
C HIS A 39 -4.33 3.07 -2.12
N LEU A 40 -5.16 2.74 -3.10
CA LEU A 40 -6.03 3.70 -3.77
C LEU A 40 -7.48 3.36 -3.47
N LEU A 41 -8.21 4.34 -2.93
CA LEU A 41 -9.66 4.30 -2.91
C LEU A 41 -10.17 4.46 -4.35
N THR A 42 -11.18 3.70 -4.73
CA THR A 42 -11.71 3.72 -6.10
C THR A 42 -12.19 5.13 -6.48
N GLU A 43 -12.69 5.89 -5.51
CA GLU A 43 -13.20 7.26 -5.66
C GLU A 43 -12.09 8.30 -5.88
N MET A 44 -10.82 7.99 -5.59
CA MET A 44 -9.71 8.92 -5.79
C MET A 44 -9.33 9.06 -7.27
N ALA A 45 -9.67 8.08 -8.10
CA ALA A 45 -9.31 8.06 -9.51
C ALA A 45 -10.37 7.32 -10.35
N PRO A 46 -11.63 7.79 -10.36
CA PRO A 46 -12.75 7.07 -10.97
C PRO A 46 -12.59 6.88 -12.48
N GLU A 47 -11.82 7.75 -13.15
CA GLU A 47 -11.55 7.68 -14.59
C GLU A 47 -10.45 6.67 -14.94
N LEU A 48 -9.69 6.17 -13.96
CA LEU A 48 -8.61 5.21 -14.21
C LEU A 48 -9.12 3.78 -14.22
N GLY A 49 -8.78 3.05 -15.28
CA GLY A 49 -8.99 1.60 -15.34
C GLY A 49 -8.07 0.87 -14.37
N CYS A 50 -8.64 0.01 -13.52
CA CYS A 50 -7.86 -0.89 -12.67
C CYS A 50 -7.72 -2.27 -13.31
N ARG A 51 -6.51 -2.83 -13.25
CA ARG A 51 -6.19 -4.20 -13.71
C ARG A 51 -5.24 -4.86 -12.73
N ARG A 52 -5.48 -6.13 -12.43
CA ARG A 52 -4.53 -6.95 -11.66
C ARG A 52 -3.34 -7.29 -12.55
N LEU A 53 -2.14 -7.16 -12.01
CA LEU A 53 -0.93 -7.58 -12.69
C LEU A 53 -0.83 -9.12 -12.65
N ALA A 54 -0.49 -9.73 -13.79
CA ALA A 54 -0.27 -11.16 -13.90
C ALA A 54 1.15 -11.55 -13.43
N ILE A 55 1.49 -11.18 -12.20
CA ILE A 55 2.77 -11.51 -11.54
C ILE A 55 2.48 -12.13 -10.18
N ALA A 56 3.44 -12.86 -9.62
CA ALA A 56 3.34 -13.37 -8.25
C ALA A 56 3.11 -12.19 -7.27
N PRO A 57 2.15 -12.28 -6.33
CA PRO A 57 1.92 -11.25 -5.34
C PRO A 57 3.18 -10.98 -4.51
N MET A 58 3.49 -9.71 -4.31
CA MET A 58 4.57 -9.31 -3.43
C MET A 58 4.06 -9.30 -1.99
N SER A 59 4.64 -10.14 -1.13
CA SER A 59 4.30 -10.11 0.31
C SER A 59 4.65 -8.74 0.90
N ARG A 60 3.68 -8.12 1.57
CA ARG A 60 3.87 -6.86 2.28
C ARG A 60 3.51 -7.07 3.74
N GLN A 61 4.47 -6.80 4.61
CA GLN A 61 4.25 -6.78 6.04
C GLN A 61 4.11 -5.33 6.49
N ALA A 62 3.12 -5.08 7.35
CA ALA A 62 2.96 -3.81 8.04
C ALA A 62 3.02 -4.07 9.54
N ALA A 63 3.50 -3.08 10.30
CA ALA A 63 3.58 -3.14 11.74
C ALA A 63 3.11 -1.81 12.33
N VAL A 64 2.47 -1.88 13.49
CA VAL A 64 2.22 -0.70 14.33
C VAL A 64 3.27 -0.73 15.42
N VAL A 65 4.09 0.31 15.49
CA VAL A 65 5.28 0.34 16.33
C VAL A 65 5.20 1.49 17.33
N ILE A 66 5.60 1.22 18.57
CA ILE A 66 5.90 2.22 19.57
C ILE A 66 7.38 2.12 19.94
N ALA A 67 8.00 3.26 20.29
CA ALA A 67 9.42 3.31 20.62
C ALA A 67 9.82 2.30 21.70
N GLU A 68 9.06 2.22 22.79
CA GLU A 68 9.29 1.24 23.86
C GLU A 68 8.00 1.03 24.69
N PRO A 69 7.71 -0.19 25.19
CA PRO A 69 6.61 -0.43 26.12
C PRO A 69 6.74 0.46 27.37
N GLY A 70 5.74 1.30 27.64
CA GLY A 70 5.77 2.28 28.74
C GLY A 70 5.93 3.74 28.31
N TRP A 71 6.26 4.00 27.04
CA TRP A 71 6.27 5.35 26.46
C TRP A 71 4.95 5.72 25.79
N ALA A 72 3.98 4.80 25.78
CA ALA A 72 2.63 5.09 25.32
C ALA A 72 1.94 5.97 26.35
N THR A 73 1.39 7.10 25.91
CA THR A 73 0.33 7.73 26.70
C THR A 73 -0.83 6.71 26.86
N PRO A 74 -1.63 6.78 27.93
CA PRO A 74 -2.80 5.90 28.07
C PRO A 74 -3.72 5.91 26.84
N LEU A 75 -3.88 7.08 26.18
CA LEU A 75 -4.61 7.21 24.93
C LEU A 75 -3.97 6.43 23.78
N SER A 76 -2.65 6.56 23.60
CA SER A 76 -1.91 5.81 22.59
C SER A 76 -2.02 4.31 22.84
N GLN A 77 -1.86 3.85 24.09
CA GLN A 77 -1.96 2.43 24.45
C GLN A 77 -3.33 1.86 24.09
N HIS A 78 -4.41 2.57 24.40
CA HIS A 78 -5.76 2.17 24.02
C HIS A 78 -5.91 1.98 22.50
N PHE A 79 -5.31 2.86 21.70
CA PHE A 79 -5.28 2.69 20.24
C PHE A 79 -4.55 1.40 19.82
N PHE A 80 -3.36 1.13 20.38
CA PHE A 80 -2.63 -0.11 20.08
C PHE A 80 -3.41 -1.37 20.49
N ASP A 81 -4.11 -1.34 21.62
CA ASP A 81 -4.92 -2.46 22.10
C ASP A 81 -6.15 -2.69 21.19
N GLU A 82 -6.76 -1.63 20.69
CA GLU A 82 -7.85 -1.73 19.71
C GLU A 82 -7.35 -2.27 18.37
N VAL A 83 -6.24 -1.73 17.85
CA VAL A 83 -5.66 -2.22 16.58
C VAL A 83 -5.26 -3.69 16.70
N ARG A 84 -4.69 -4.11 17.84
CA ARG A 84 -4.37 -5.53 18.07
C ARG A 84 -5.61 -6.42 18.04
N ARG A 85 -6.70 -5.99 18.68
CA ARG A 85 -7.99 -6.71 18.65
C ARG A 85 -8.53 -6.81 17.23
N TRP A 86 -8.56 -5.69 16.50
CA TRP A 86 -9.04 -5.65 15.12
C TRP A 86 -8.21 -6.53 14.17
N LEU A 87 -6.87 -6.48 14.28
CA LEU A 87 -5.99 -7.33 13.47
C LEU A 87 -6.18 -8.82 13.77
N ALA A 88 -6.43 -9.20 15.03
CA ALA A 88 -6.74 -10.58 15.39
C ALA A 88 -8.05 -11.07 14.75
N THR A 89 -9.05 -10.19 14.60
CA THR A 89 -10.30 -10.50 13.89
C THR A 89 -10.05 -10.72 12.40
N MET A 90 -9.25 -9.85 11.75
CA MET A 90 -8.97 -9.98 10.31
C MET A 90 -8.06 -11.16 9.94
N LEU A 91 -7.26 -11.68 10.88
CA LEU A 91 -6.40 -12.85 10.66
C LEU A 91 -7.12 -14.19 10.91
N ALA A 92 -8.34 -14.15 11.45
CA ALA A 92 -9.18 -15.33 11.69
C ALA A 92 -10.14 -15.64 10.52
N GLU A 93 -10.17 -14.78 9.49
CA GLU A 93 -10.89 -14.93 8.22
C GLU A 93 -9.91 -15.29 7.08
#